data_AF-A0A534J4G7-F1
#
_entry.id   AF-A0A534J4G7-F1
#
_cell.length_a   1.000
_cell.length_b   1.000
_cell.length_c   1.000
_cell.angle_alpha   90.00
_cell.angle_beta   90.00
_cell.angle_gamma   90.00
#
_symmetry.space_group_name_H-M   'P 1'
#
loop_
_entity.id
_entity.type
_entity.pdbx_description
1 polymer ?
#
loop_
_entity_poly.entity_id
_entity_poly.type
_entity_poly.pdbx_seq_one_letter_code
_entity_poly.pdbx_strand_id
1 'polypeptide(L)'
;MSATGEKFLAGTVVRTGVLRIRLRAPCRPTESPAKVKLAVLNLFPDARFAREEGEIEAESSSFDRLRDRIRAQKIRDSARHALRAGVDGHRIRFALNKQAAYVGRVNFGANSPLGDIVVDLEIEDPEALIDAIAESTTRPPPTPLG
;
A
#
# COMPACT_ATOMS: atom_id res chain seq x y z
N MET A 1 -40.16 7.88 23.38
CA MET A 1 -39.76 6.70 22.61
C MET A 1 -39.54 7.12 21.17
N SER A 2 -38.33 6.83 20.69
CA SER A 2 -37.86 6.66 19.32
C SER A 2 -37.96 7.84 18.34
N ALA A 3 -36.76 8.33 18.03
CA ALA A 3 -36.43 9.35 17.05
C ALA A 3 -36.61 8.87 15.60
N THR A 4 -37.08 9.81 14.79
CA THR A 4 -37.18 9.80 13.34
C THR A 4 -35.81 9.62 12.69
N GLY A 5 -35.69 8.66 11.78
CA GLY A 5 -34.46 8.35 11.06
C GLY A 5 -34.03 9.46 10.10
N GLU A 6 -32.77 9.87 10.23
CA GLU A 6 -32.09 10.66 9.22
C GLU A 6 -31.53 9.76 8.13
N LYS A 7 -31.91 10.04 6.88
CA LYS A 7 -31.31 9.49 5.67
C LYS A 7 -29.99 10.20 5.42
N PHE A 8 -28.88 9.48 5.44
CA PHE A 8 -27.63 9.94 4.84
C PHE A 8 -27.36 9.16 3.55
N LEU A 9 -27.58 9.83 2.43
CA LEU A 9 -26.98 9.50 1.14
C LEU A 9 -25.56 10.07 1.17
N ALA A 10 -24.54 9.22 1.29
CA ALA A 10 -23.15 9.61 1.09
C ALA A 10 -22.43 8.46 0.40
N GLY A 11 -21.70 8.78 -0.66
CA GLY A 11 -21.06 7.84 -1.57
C GLY A 11 -20.29 6.74 -0.83
N THR A 12 -20.30 5.55 -1.43
CA THR A 12 -19.61 4.35 -0.94
C THR A 12 -18.13 4.62 -0.73
N VAL A 13 -17.77 5.11 0.45
CA VAL A 13 -16.44 4.93 1.03
C VAL A 13 -16.39 3.45 1.37
N VAL A 14 -15.74 2.66 0.52
CA VAL A 14 -15.28 1.34 0.93
C VAL A 14 -14.37 1.62 2.13
N ARG A 15 -14.88 1.38 3.34
CA ARG A 15 -14.06 1.39 4.56
C ARG A 15 -13.21 0.14 4.49
N THR A 16 -12.22 0.15 3.62
CA THR A 16 -11.27 -0.95 3.52
C THR A 16 -10.56 -0.97 4.86
N GLY A 17 -10.91 -1.93 5.72
CA GLY A 17 -10.49 -2.04 7.11
C GLY A 17 -9.02 -2.40 7.24
N VAL A 18 -8.12 -1.59 6.66
CA VAL A 18 -6.69 -1.69 6.91
C VAL A 18 -6.49 -1.28 8.34
N LEU A 19 -6.24 -2.27 9.20
CA LEU A 19 -5.98 -2.01 10.61
C LEU A 19 -4.62 -1.35 10.79
N ARG A 20 -3.63 -1.74 9.98
CA ARG A 20 -2.24 -1.26 10.13
C ARG A 20 -1.40 -1.55 8.88
N ILE A 21 -0.60 -0.57 8.44
CA ILE A 21 0.47 -0.76 7.43
C ILE A 21 1.80 -0.76 8.18
N ARG A 22 2.48 -1.91 8.22
CA ARG A 22 3.84 -2.01 8.75
C ARG A 22 4.84 -2.04 7.61
N LEU A 23 5.87 -1.22 7.73
CA LEU A 23 6.91 -1.01 6.73
C LEU A 23 8.25 -1.39 7.36
N ARG A 24 9.00 -2.27 6.71
CA ARG A 24 10.35 -2.66 7.15
C ARG A 24 11.33 -2.61 5.99
N ALA A 25 12.46 -1.97 6.18
CA ALA A 25 13.50 -1.87 5.17
C ALA A 25 14.88 -2.02 5.81
N PRO A 26 15.71 -2.98 5.40
CA PRO A 26 17.07 -3.09 5.93
C PRO A 26 17.86 -1.83 5.58
N CYS A 27 18.76 -1.43 6.46
CA CYS A 27 19.72 -0.35 6.22
C CYS A 27 21.13 -0.95 6.33
N ARG A 28 21.77 -1.22 5.20
CA ARG A 28 23.13 -1.76 5.18
C ARG A 28 24.14 -0.73 5.73
N PRO A 29 25.30 -1.16 6.24
CA PRO A 29 26.30 -0.25 6.81
C PRO A 29 26.78 0.86 5.85
N THR A 30 26.73 0.61 4.53
CA THR A 30 27.11 1.56 3.49
C THR A 30 25.97 2.48 3.05
N GLU A 31 24.75 2.25 3.54
CA GLU A 31 23.58 3.07 3.22
C GLU A 31 23.43 4.22 4.24
N SER A 32 22.79 5.30 3.79
CA SER A 32 22.39 6.38 4.67
C SER A 32 20.97 6.10 5.20
N PRO A 33 20.76 6.05 6.53
CA PRO A 33 19.42 5.89 7.10
C PRO A 33 18.44 6.95 6.58
N ALA A 34 18.90 8.20 6.41
CA ALA A 34 18.08 9.28 5.86
C ALA A 34 17.59 8.99 4.43
N LYS A 35 18.44 8.38 3.58
CA LYS A 35 18.03 7.99 2.21
C LYS A 35 17.06 6.82 2.21
N VAL A 36 17.24 5.84 3.11
CA VAL A 36 16.29 4.73 3.26
C VAL A 36 14.92 5.24 3.73
N LYS A 37 14.89 6.14 4.71
CA LYS A 37 13.65 6.81 5.13
C LYS A 37 13.00 7.59 3.99
N LEU A 38 13.77 8.32 3.20
CA LEU A 38 13.25 9.04 2.03
C LEU A 38 12.60 8.09 1.03
N ALA A 39 13.19 6.91 0.80
CA ALA A 39 12.59 5.88 -0.05
C ALA A 39 11.22 5.42 0.49
N VAL A 40 11.10 5.22 1.80
CA VAL A 40 9.82 4.90 2.45
C VAL A 40 8.83 6.06 2.27
N LEU A 41 9.21 7.29 2.60
CA LEU A 41 8.36 8.49 2.54
C LEU A 41 7.89 8.83 1.12
N ASN A 42 8.67 8.50 0.10
CA ASN A 42 8.29 8.72 -1.29
C ASN A 42 7.04 7.92 -1.70
N LEU A 43 6.83 6.76 -1.07
CA LEU A 43 5.69 5.87 -1.31
C LEU A 43 4.64 5.94 -0.20
N PHE A 44 5.04 6.28 1.03
CA PHE A 44 4.18 6.39 2.23
C PHE A 44 4.47 7.70 2.97
N PRO A 45 3.91 8.85 2.52
CA PRO A 45 4.28 10.16 3.04
C PRO A 45 3.89 10.41 4.51
N ASP A 46 2.92 9.66 5.03
CA ASP A 46 2.46 9.73 6.41
C ASP A 46 3.21 8.76 7.35
N ALA A 47 4.23 8.07 6.84
CA ALA A 47 4.96 7.06 7.61
C ALA A 47 5.62 7.66 8.87
N ARG A 48 5.40 7.00 10.01
CA ARG A 48 6.01 7.32 11.30
C ARG A 48 7.05 6.25 11.64
N PHE A 49 8.29 6.68 11.86
CA PHE A 49 9.42 5.78 12.13
C PHE A 49 9.50 5.41 13.61
N ALA A 50 9.67 4.12 13.89
CA ALA A 50 9.76 3.56 15.24
C ALA A 50 11.17 3.04 15.58
N ARG A 51 11.91 2.55 14.58
CA ARG A 51 13.29 2.04 14.72
C ARG A 51 14.12 2.36 13.48
N GLU A 52 15.41 2.56 13.69
CA GLU A 52 16.31 3.05 12.64
C GLU A 52 17.72 2.43 12.63
N GLU A 53 17.99 1.49 13.53
CA GLU A 53 19.31 0.85 13.68
C GLU A 53 19.37 -0.46 12.90
N GLY A 54 20.11 -0.49 11.79
CA GLY A 54 20.29 -1.68 10.94
C GLY A 54 19.05 -2.08 10.12
N GLU A 55 17.85 -1.77 10.61
CA GLU A 55 16.57 -1.86 9.93
C GLU A 55 15.73 -0.62 10.24
N ILE A 56 15.13 -0.04 9.20
CA ILE A 56 14.13 1.01 9.33
C ILE A 56 12.77 0.35 9.49
N GLU A 57 12.11 0.62 10.61
CA GLU A 57 10.72 0.23 10.87
C GLU A 57 9.83 1.47 10.91
N ALA A 58 8.71 1.41 10.19
CA ALA A 58 7.74 2.49 10.17
C ALA A 58 6.31 1.98 10.04
N GLU A 59 5.36 2.85 10.38
CA GLU A 59 3.94 2.60 10.23
C GLU A 59 3.28 3.71 9.43
N SER A 60 2.36 3.34 8.55
CA SER A 60 1.55 4.25 7.74
C SER A 60 0.07 3.89 7.90
N SER A 61 -0.78 4.86 7.57
CA SER A 61 -2.23 4.73 7.60
C SER A 61 -2.87 4.90 6.21
N SER A 62 -2.08 5.19 5.17
CA SER A 62 -2.59 5.46 3.82
C SER A 62 -1.79 4.76 2.72
N PHE A 63 -2.52 4.34 1.69
CA PHE A 63 -1.97 3.86 0.42
C PHE A 63 -2.12 4.84 -0.73
N ASP A 64 -2.63 6.05 -0.50
CA ASP A 64 -3.02 6.97 -1.57
C ASP A 64 -1.85 7.26 -2.50
N ARG A 65 -0.67 7.53 -1.93
CA ARG A 65 0.54 7.79 -2.72
C ARG A 65 0.99 6.55 -3.51
N LEU A 66 0.92 5.37 -2.93
CA LEU A 66 1.25 4.11 -3.61
C LEU A 66 0.29 3.88 -4.79
N ARG A 67 -1.02 4.02 -4.57
CA ARG A 67 -2.07 3.91 -5.59
C ARG A 67 -1.84 4.89 -6.74
N ASP A 68 -1.55 6.16 -6.42
CA ASP A 68 -1.29 7.19 -7.41
C ASP A 68 -0.09 6.83 -8.29
N ARG A 69 0.98 6.29 -7.69
CA ARG A 69 2.16 5.83 -8.43
C ARG A 69 1.87 4.61 -9.30
N ILE A 70 1.15 3.62 -8.79
CA ILE A 70 0.72 2.44 -9.58
C ILE A 70 -0.07 2.88 -10.80
N ARG A 71 -1.02 3.81 -10.63
CA ARG A 71 -1.82 4.39 -11.71
C ARG A 71 -0.95 5.17 -12.71
N ALA A 72 -0.13 6.10 -12.22
CA ALA A 72 0.72 6.94 -13.06
C ALA A 72 1.74 6.12 -13.87
N GLN A 73 2.23 5.02 -13.30
CA GLN A 73 3.17 4.11 -13.96
C GLN A 73 2.49 3.06 -14.86
N LYS A 74 1.15 2.98 -14.86
CA LYS A 74 0.38 1.98 -15.62
C LYS A 74 0.76 0.53 -15.27
N ILE A 75 1.07 0.26 -14.00
CA ILE A 75 1.49 -1.08 -13.51
C ILE A 75 0.42 -1.77 -12.64
N ARG A 76 -0.87 -1.51 -12.92
CA ARG A 76 -1.98 -2.06 -12.13
C ARG A 76 -1.96 -3.59 -12.11
N ASP A 77 -1.75 -4.22 -13.26
CA ASP A 77 -1.74 -5.69 -13.36
C ASP A 77 -0.60 -6.31 -12.55
N SER A 78 0.59 -5.72 -12.62
CA SER A 78 1.74 -6.13 -11.79
C SER A 78 1.46 -5.94 -10.30
N ALA A 79 0.82 -4.83 -9.92
CA ALA A 79 0.43 -4.57 -8.53
C ALA A 79 -0.58 -5.62 -8.03
N ARG A 80 -1.64 -5.88 -8.81
CA ARG A 80 -2.64 -6.90 -8.46
C ARG A 80 -2.01 -8.28 -8.31
N HIS A 81 -1.15 -8.66 -9.26
CA HIS A 81 -0.44 -9.93 -9.19
C HIS A 81 0.40 -10.05 -7.92
N ALA A 82 1.22 -9.04 -7.61
CA ALA A 82 2.07 -9.05 -6.43
C ALA A 82 1.28 -9.03 -5.11
N LEU A 83 0.22 -8.24 -5.02
CA LEU A 83 -0.64 -8.20 -3.84
C LEU A 83 -1.35 -9.54 -3.61
N ARG A 84 -1.93 -10.14 -4.67
CA ARG A 84 -2.60 -11.44 -4.59
C ARG A 84 -1.65 -12.56 -4.20
N ALA A 85 -0.44 -12.57 -4.76
CA ALA A 85 0.59 -13.54 -4.40
C ALA A 85 1.02 -13.44 -2.93
N GLY A 86 0.81 -12.29 -2.30
CA GLY A 86 1.13 -12.01 -0.92
C GLY A 86 0.00 -12.23 0.09
N VAL A 87 -1.18 -12.68 -0.36
CA VAL A 87 -2.33 -12.93 0.52
C VAL A 87 -2.11 -14.19 1.37
N ASP A 88 -2.32 -14.05 2.68
CA ASP A 88 -2.32 -15.15 3.63
C ASP A 88 -3.41 -14.88 4.70
N GLY A 89 -4.59 -15.47 4.51
CA GLY A 89 -5.76 -15.19 5.34
C GLY A 89 -6.12 -13.70 5.37
N HIS A 90 -6.13 -13.10 6.55
CA HIS A 90 -6.40 -11.67 6.79
C HIS A 90 -5.14 -10.79 6.69
N ARG A 91 -4.15 -11.23 5.92
CA ARG A 91 -2.88 -10.53 5.76
C ARG A 91 -2.52 -10.39 4.29
N ILE A 92 -1.89 -9.27 3.95
CA ILE A 92 -1.17 -9.13 2.68
C ILE A 92 0.27 -8.72 2.98
N ARG A 93 1.22 -9.49 2.46
CA ARG A 93 2.64 -9.13 2.50
C ARG A 93 3.21 -9.07 1.10
N PHE A 94 3.83 -7.94 0.76
CA PHE A 94 4.54 -7.77 -0.50
C PHE A 94 5.80 -6.94 -0.27
N ALA A 95 6.64 -6.83 -1.30
CA ALA A 95 7.88 -6.10 -1.21
C ALA A 95 8.09 -5.18 -2.42
N LEU A 96 8.66 -4.02 -2.12
CA LEU A 96 8.90 -2.93 -3.07
C LEU A 96 10.40 -2.65 -3.15
N ASN A 97 10.91 -2.48 -4.37
CA ASN A 97 12.32 -2.19 -4.56
C ASN A 97 12.70 -0.86 -3.87
N LYS A 98 13.58 -0.94 -2.86
CA LYS A 98 14.03 0.21 -2.06
C LYS A 98 14.70 1.31 -2.90
N GLN A 99 15.46 0.92 -3.92
CA GLN A 99 16.19 1.87 -4.77
C GLN A 99 15.24 2.57 -5.77
N ALA A 100 14.26 1.85 -6.32
CA ALA A 100 13.19 2.45 -7.11
C ALA A 100 12.35 3.42 -6.26
N ALA A 101 12.04 3.04 -5.02
CA ALA A 101 11.31 3.88 -4.07
C ALA A 101 12.08 5.17 -3.74
N TYR A 102 13.41 5.12 -3.63
CA TYR A 102 14.24 6.31 -3.44
C TYR A 102 14.07 7.37 -4.54
N VAL A 103 13.83 6.94 -5.78
CA VAL A 103 13.52 7.84 -6.92
C VAL A 103 12.01 8.01 -7.16
N GLY A 104 11.17 7.60 -6.20
CA GLY A 104 9.72 7.78 -6.23
C GLY A 104 8.97 6.87 -7.19
N ARG A 105 9.56 5.73 -7.57
CA ARG A 105 8.96 4.71 -8.45
C ARG A 105 8.54 3.48 -7.66
N VAL A 106 7.43 2.88 -8.06
CA VAL A 106 6.96 1.59 -7.56
C VAL A 106 7.51 0.48 -8.46
N ASN A 107 8.14 -0.51 -7.86
CA ASN A 107 8.58 -1.72 -8.54
C ASN A 107 8.36 -2.91 -7.60
N PHE A 108 7.49 -3.84 -8.03
CA PHE A 108 7.17 -5.07 -7.32
C PHE A 108 8.13 -6.18 -7.74
N GLY A 109 8.47 -7.08 -6.82
CA GLY A 109 9.41 -8.17 -7.09
C GLY A 109 10.73 -7.93 -6.40
N ALA A 110 10.81 -8.45 -5.17
CA ALA A 110 11.94 -8.33 -4.28
C ALA A 110 13.02 -9.37 -4.58
N ASN A 111 14.25 -8.89 -4.54
CA ASN A 111 15.57 -9.55 -4.51
C ASN A 111 16.65 -8.48 -4.76
N SER A 112 16.41 -7.24 -4.33
CA SER A 112 17.38 -6.17 -4.48
C SER A 112 18.63 -6.51 -3.66
N PRO A 113 19.86 -6.29 -4.20
CA PRO A 113 21.09 -6.60 -3.47
C PRO A 113 21.18 -5.92 -2.09
N LEU A 114 20.55 -4.74 -1.95
CA LEU A 114 20.52 -3.98 -0.70
C LEU A 114 19.26 -4.24 0.13
N GLY A 115 18.42 -5.18 -0.29
CA GLY A 115 17.12 -5.46 0.29
C GLY A 115 16.03 -4.49 -0.16
N ASP A 116 14.81 -4.83 0.23
CA ASP A 116 13.56 -4.23 -0.25
C ASP A 116 12.76 -3.63 0.92
N ILE A 117 11.78 -2.79 0.60
CA ILE A 117 10.79 -2.31 1.57
C ILE A 117 9.69 -3.37 1.63
N VAL A 118 9.64 -4.12 2.73
CA VAL A 118 8.58 -5.09 3.01
C VAL A 118 7.38 -4.34 3.58
N VAL A 119 6.23 -4.51 2.92
CA VAL A 119 4.94 -3.95 3.33
C VAL A 119 4.09 -5.09 3.85
N ASP A 120 3.52 -4.89 5.04
CA ASP A 120 2.82 -5.92 5.77
C ASP A 120 1.52 -5.35 6.34
N LEU A 121 0.42 -6.03 6.02
CA LEU A 121 -0.92 -5.52 6.21
C LEU A 121 -1.78 -6.51 6.96
N GLU A 122 -2.46 -6.04 7.99
CA GLU A 122 -3.59 -6.74 8.60
C GLU A 122 -4.89 -6.14 8.02
N ILE A 123 -5.73 -6.98 7.42
CA ILE A 123 -6.89 -6.58 6.62
C ILE A 123 -8.04 -7.56 6.75
N GLU A 124 -9.26 -7.04 6.87
CA GLU A 124 -10.47 -7.86 6.92
C GLU A 124 -10.78 -8.54 5.56
N ASP A 125 -10.78 -7.76 4.48
CA ASP A 125 -11.03 -8.23 3.11
C ASP A 125 -9.84 -7.91 2.18
N PRO A 126 -8.97 -8.89 1.90
CA PRO A 126 -7.83 -8.73 1.01
C PRO A 126 -8.21 -8.29 -0.42
N GLU A 127 -9.28 -8.85 -1.02
CA GLU A 127 -9.64 -8.52 -2.41
C GLU A 127 -10.18 -7.09 -2.52
N ALA A 128 -10.98 -6.64 -1.55
CA ALA A 128 -11.41 -5.23 -1.49
C ALA A 128 -10.23 -4.26 -1.37
N LEU A 129 -9.18 -4.63 -0.64
CA LEU A 129 -7.95 -3.83 -0.54
C LEU A 129 -7.16 -3.82 -1.85
N ILE A 130 -7.08 -4.95 -2.53
CA ILE A 130 -6.42 -5.06 -3.84
C ILE A 130 -7.14 -4.17 -4.85
N ASP A 131 -8.47 -4.17 -4.86
CA ASP A 131 -9.26 -3.28 -5.70
C ASP A 131 -9.10 -1.80 -5.32
N ALA A 132 -8.94 -1.48 -4.03
CA ALA A 132 -8.70 -0.10 -3.58
C ALA A 132 -7.29 0.42 -3.94
N ILE A 133 -6.26 -0.43 -3.92
CA ILE A 133 -4.87 -0.06 -4.25
C ILE A 133 -4.65 -0.08 -5.77
N ALA A 134 -5.22 -1.07 -6.46
CA ALA A 134 -5.01 -1.31 -7.87
C ALA A 134 -6.35 -1.64 -8.54
N GLU A 135 -7.19 -0.61 -8.69
CA GLU A 135 -8.52 -0.66 -9.30
C GLU A 135 -8.56 -1.59 -10.52
N SER A 136 -9.45 -2.57 -10.47
CA SER A 136 -9.66 -3.47 -11.59
C SER A 136 -10.29 -2.70 -12.76
N THR A 137 -9.69 -2.83 -13.95
CA THR A 137 -10.25 -2.28 -15.19
C THR A 137 -11.39 -3.13 -15.76
N THR A 138 -11.71 -4.29 -15.14
CA THR A 138 -12.80 -5.18 -15.57
C THR A 138 -14.15 -4.88 -14.91
N ARG A 139 -14.29 -3.80 -14.13
CA ARG A 139 -15.61 -3.36 -13.67
C ARG A 139 -16.42 -2.98 -14.92
N PRO A 140 -17.54 -3.66 -15.23
CA PRO A 140 -18.41 -3.19 -16.30
C PRO A 140 -18.83 -1.75 -15.97
N PRO A 141 -18.95 -0.85 -16.97
CA PRO A 141 -19.43 0.50 -16.72
C PRO A 141 -20.77 0.42 -15.97
N PRO A 142 -21.06 1.36 -15.06
CA PRO A 142 -22.33 1.38 -14.36
C PRO A 142 -23.45 1.30 -15.39
N THR A 143 -24.35 0.34 -15.20
CA THR A 143 -25.51 0.18 -16.08
C THR A 143 -26.22 1.53 -16.16
N PRO A 144 -26.48 2.08 -17.36
CA PRO A 144 -27.23 3.31 -17.48
C PRO A 144 -28.55 3.12 -16.74
N LEU A 145 -28.89 4.08 -15.87
CA LEU A 145 -30.23 4.13 -15.29
C LEU A 145 -31.18 4.36 -16.47
N GLY A 146 -31.96 3.32 -16.79
CA GLY A 146 -33.06 3.40 -17.76
C GLY A 146 -34.22 4.24 -17.22
#